data_AF-B8C998-F1
#
_entry.id   AF-B8C998-F1
#
_cell.length_a   1.000
_cell.length_b   1.000
_cell.length_c   1.000
_cell.angle_alpha   90.00
_cell.angle_beta   90.00
_cell.angle_gamma   90.00
#
_symmetry.space_group_name_H-M   'P 1'
#
loop_
_entity.id
_entity.type
_entity.pdbx_description
1 polymer ?
#
loop_
_entity_poly.entity_id
_entity_poly.type
_entity_poly.pdbx_seq_one_letter_code
_entity_poly.pdbx_strand_id
1 'polypeptide(L)'
;MTDDNENNTASSTNDGAEEDNSCPICLDNMSNPDILHPIQCPTKCNFNFCIHCMSSLLSSSKDDYQMASDGNRHVKVHLNCPNCRADISKTIEGTIKQRRKAAAEAMQSVPDSELSAKELQCKYWKDGDDLILGADKTSKPSGEEPLEIDTTLFGGLEFAMSEQEQKYVTKLMTSGYPDQLCQGAQILAGVSELLRKGKTPAMQNNTNDNTRATPPNSAAAATVRTTAMLQGGRSNTPGIGPSRTRDGGEPPVSNFQRQMEQKARDKLRRPLPTRMPLSVTLSTAEFEKMALHSRQEAGLVDPSISGGSDKKLWWRGLLGDATGLKGNATLKFVDDQWDGTIADAFARAQIGPQAGNRKKATVQGRVTTKNPVERMSINKILAIGENEKREKHDNNGSREGMLQPSRTQRVLVASVRGQAGKSGIMKGDVVTHVNGEVFIGDAAALNALLVNSYEEQGKEGVVMIVVNAEECTAEALRLRSRVR
;
A
#
# COMPACT_ATOMS: atom_id res chain seq x y z
N MET A 1 25.41 -76.10 -44.26
CA MET A 1 25.79 -74.95 -43.41
C MET A 1 24.77 -73.86 -43.69
N THR A 2 23.79 -73.74 -42.79
CA THR A 2 22.86 -72.64 -42.46
C THR A 2 21.54 -73.30 -42.08
N ASP A 3 21.39 -73.57 -40.78
CA ASP A 3 20.11 -73.94 -40.16
C ASP A 3 19.47 -72.66 -39.64
N ASP A 4 18.27 -72.37 -40.14
CA ASP A 4 17.41 -71.27 -39.70
C ASP A 4 16.72 -71.66 -38.39
N ASN A 5 16.94 -70.87 -37.34
CA ASN A 5 16.35 -71.06 -36.02
C ASN A 5 15.35 -69.93 -35.73
N GLU A 6 14.07 -70.18 -36.02
CA GLU A 6 12.94 -69.31 -35.69
C GLU A 6 12.64 -69.38 -34.18
N ASN A 7 13.07 -68.36 -33.43
CA ASN A 7 12.68 -68.19 -32.02
C ASN A 7 11.46 -67.25 -31.91
N ASN A 8 10.29 -67.86 -31.75
CA ASN A 8 9.04 -67.24 -31.32
C ASN A 8 9.19 -66.73 -29.87
N THR A 9 9.29 -65.41 -29.68
CA THR A 9 9.21 -64.79 -28.35
C THR A 9 7.85 -64.11 -28.20
N ALA A 10 6.95 -64.77 -27.46
CA ALA A 10 5.68 -64.21 -27.06
C ALA A 10 5.92 -63.02 -26.10
N SER A 11 5.59 -61.81 -26.54
CA SER A 11 5.58 -60.61 -25.70
C SER A 11 4.26 -60.56 -24.93
N SER A 12 4.33 -60.81 -23.63
CA SER A 12 3.20 -60.74 -22.71
C SER A 12 3.03 -59.28 -22.26
N THR A 13 2.08 -58.56 -22.84
CA THR A 13 1.65 -57.23 -22.38
C THR A 13 0.85 -57.38 -21.09
N ASN A 14 1.52 -57.19 -19.95
CA ASN A 14 0.85 -56.97 -18.67
C ASN A 14 0.25 -55.55 -18.69
N ASP A 15 -1.02 -55.42 -19.08
CA ASP A 15 -1.85 -54.24 -18.84
C ASP A 15 -2.16 -54.15 -17.33
N GLY A 16 -1.12 -53.84 -16.55
CA GLY A 16 -1.27 -53.47 -15.14
C GLY A 16 -1.97 -52.12 -15.10
N ALA A 17 -3.18 -52.09 -14.56
CA ALA A 17 -3.89 -50.86 -14.27
C ALA A 17 -2.99 -49.97 -13.39
N GLU A 18 -2.38 -48.96 -14.00
CA GLU A 18 -1.68 -47.91 -13.27
C GLU A 18 -2.73 -47.26 -12.37
N GLU A 19 -2.66 -47.54 -11.07
CA GLU A 19 -3.50 -46.86 -10.09
C GLU A 19 -3.24 -45.36 -10.26
N ASP A 20 -4.25 -44.63 -10.74
CA ASP A 20 -4.19 -43.19 -10.99
C ASP A 20 -3.77 -42.48 -9.70
N ASN A 21 -2.48 -42.18 -9.56
CA ASN A 21 -1.88 -41.46 -8.44
C ASN A 21 -2.20 -39.96 -8.49
N SER A 22 -3.36 -39.59 -9.04
CA SER A 22 -3.81 -38.21 -9.15
C SER A 22 -4.53 -37.78 -7.87
N CYS A 23 -4.34 -36.53 -7.48
CA CYS A 23 -5.01 -35.93 -6.34
C CYS A 23 -6.50 -35.75 -6.68
N PRO A 24 -7.45 -36.30 -5.90
CA PRO A 24 -8.88 -36.21 -6.22
C PRO A 24 -9.47 -34.79 -6.09
N ILE A 25 -8.67 -33.81 -5.60
CA ILE A 25 -9.11 -32.42 -5.40
C ILE A 25 -8.64 -31.52 -6.56
N CYS A 26 -7.34 -31.52 -6.86
CA CYS A 26 -6.76 -30.67 -7.92
C CYS A 26 -6.46 -31.41 -9.22
N LEU A 27 -6.59 -32.74 -9.24
CA LEU A 27 -6.27 -33.62 -10.36
C LEU A 27 -4.78 -33.68 -10.75
N ASP A 28 -3.91 -32.98 -10.02
CA ASP A 28 -2.46 -33.08 -10.21
C ASP A 28 -1.90 -34.40 -9.68
N ASN A 29 -0.79 -34.88 -10.26
CA ASN A 29 -0.07 -36.05 -9.77
C ASN A 29 0.41 -35.84 -8.33
N MET A 30 0.13 -36.82 -7.46
CA MET A 30 0.62 -36.83 -6.10
C MET A 30 2.11 -37.14 -6.07
N SER A 31 2.85 -36.41 -5.24
CA SER A 31 4.27 -36.67 -5.04
C SER A 31 4.48 -37.96 -4.24
N ASN A 32 5.66 -38.57 -4.33
CA ASN A 32 5.97 -39.79 -3.55
C ASN A 32 5.73 -39.60 -2.03
N PRO A 33 6.12 -38.47 -1.40
CA PRO A 33 5.74 -38.18 -0.01
C PRO A 33 4.24 -38.21 0.28
N ASP A 34 3.39 -37.79 -0.67
CA ASP A 34 1.94 -37.80 -0.50
C ASP A 34 1.39 -39.23 -0.39
N ILE A 35 1.98 -40.17 -1.15
CA ILE A 35 1.61 -41.59 -1.18
C ILE A 35 2.15 -42.30 0.08
N LEU A 36 3.40 -42.05 0.46
CA LEU A 36 4.05 -42.67 1.62
C LEU A 36 3.43 -42.24 2.96
N HIS A 37 2.92 -41.02 3.04
CA HIS A 37 2.32 -40.46 4.26
C HIS A 37 0.86 -40.05 4.02
N PRO A 38 -0.06 -41.02 3.87
CA PRO A 38 -1.47 -40.73 3.66
C PRO A 38 -2.08 -40.11 4.93
N ILE A 39 -3.09 -39.26 4.74
CA ILE A 39 -3.77 -38.60 5.87
C ILE A 39 -4.43 -39.62 6.79
N GLN A 40 -4.15 -39.47 8.09
CA GLN A 40 -4.69 -40.36 9.13
C GLN A 40 -6.12 -39.92 9.52
N CYS A 41 -7.10 -40.30 8.69
CA CYS A 41 -8.51 -40.03 8.95
C CYS A 41 -9.04 -40.93 10.09
N PRO A 42 -9.76 -40.40 11.10
CA PRO A 42 -10.25 -41.20 12.23
C PRO A 42 -11.15 -42.38 11.85
N THR A 43 -11.88 -42.26 10.74
CA THR A 43 -12.78 -43.30 10.21
C THR A 43 -12.06 -44.32 9.32
N LYS A 44 -10.77 -44.13 9.04
CA LYS A 44 -9.96 -44.97 8.15
C LYS A 44 -10.56 -45.12 6.75
N CYS A 45 -11.15 -44.05 6.20
CA CYS A 45 -11.80 -44.06 4.89
C CYS A 45 -10.83 -44.10 3.68
N ASN A 46 -9.51 -44.22 3.91
CA ASN A 46 -8.44 -44.27 2.91
C ASN A 46 -8.39 -43.12 1.89
N PHE A 47 -9.15 -42.04 2.11
CA PHE A 47 -9.10 -40.87 1.24
C PHE A 47 -7.78 -40.12 1.43
N ASN A 48 -7.06 -39.89 0.34
CA ASN A 48 -5.80 -39.17 0.32
C ASN A 48 -5.81 -38.08 -0.75
N PHE A 49 -5.02 -37.02 -0.57
CA PHE A 49 -4.91 -35.90 -1.50
C PHE A 49 -3.57 -35.18 -1.28
N CYS A 50 -3.11 -34.40 -2.25
CA CYS A 50 -1.75 -33.83 -2.26
C CYS A 50 -1.51 -32.81 -1.13
N ILE A 51 -0.22 -32.61 -0.79
CA ILE A 51 0.23 -31.69 0.25
C ILE A 51 -0.21 -30.24 0.01
N HIS A 52 -0.35 -29.82 -1.25
CA HIS A 52 -0.79 -28.49 -1.61
C HIS A 52 -2.25 -28.26 -1.20
N CYS A 53 -3.16 -29.14 -1.61
CA CYS A 53 -4.56 -29.09 -1.20
C CYS A 53 -4.72 -29.21 0.33
N MET A 54 -3.86 -30.00 0.99
CA MET A 54 -3.84 -30.11 2.45
C MET A 54 -3.40 -28.82 3.14
N SER A 55 -2.37 -28.16 2.62
CA SER A 55 -1.90 -26.87 3.12
C SER A 55 -2.95 -25.78 2.90
N SER A 56 -3.60 -25.75 1.73
CA SER A 56 -4.69 -24.82 1.43
C SER A 56 -5.88 -25.01 2.38
N LEU A 57 -6.31 -26.26 2.62
CA LEU A 57 -7.39 -26.56 3.57
C LEU A 57 -7.04 -26.08 4.99
N LEU A 58 -5.80 -26.31 5.43
CA LEU A 58 -5.32 -25.83 6.72
C LEU A 58 -5.32 -24.31 6.81
N SER A 59 -4.76 -23.61 5.82
CA SER A 59 -4.73 -22.14 5.78
C SER A 59 -6.14 -21.56 5.80
N SER A 60 -7.04 -22.05 4.94
CA SER A 60 -8.44 -21.58 4.90
C SER A 60 -9.22 -21.85 6.18
N SER A 61 -8.83 -22.84 6.99
CA SER A 61 -9.45 -23.09 8.31
C SER A 61 -9.00 -22.11 9.40
N LYS A 62 -7.84 -21.46 9.19
CA LYS A 62 -7.27 -20.45 10.09
C LYS A 62 -7.76 -19.05 9.75
N ASP A 63 -8.21 -18.82 8.52
CA ASP A 63 -8.81 -17.56 8.11
C ASP A 63 -10.07 -17.27 8.95
N ASP A 64 -10.21 -16.01 9.37
CA ASP A 64 -11.42 -15.54 10.03
C ASP A 64 -12.63 -15.55 9.08
N TYR A 65 -13.82 -15.39 9.66
CA TYR A 65 -15.06 -15.26 8.88
C TYR A 65 -14.91 -14.17 7.80
N GLN A 66 -14.87 -14.57 6.54
CA GLN A 66 -14.99 -13.63 5.43
C GLN A 66 -16.45 -13.21 5.29
N MET A 67 -16.70 -11.94 5.02
CA MET A 67 -18.07 -11.45 4.80
C MET A 67 -18.39 -11.59 3.32
N ALA A 68 -19.41 -12.38 2.97
CA ALA A 68 -19.87 -12.47 1.59
C ALA A 68 -20.57 -11.16 1.17
N SER A 69 -20.66 -10.91 -0.13
CA SER A 69 -21.27 -9.70 -0.70
C SER A 69 -22.76 -9.54 -0.36
N ASP A 70 -23.43 -10.62 0.04
CA ASP A 70 -24.82 -10.65 0.51
C ASP A 70 -24.95 -10.30 2.02
N GLY A 71 -23.84 -10.04 2.70
CA GLY A 71 -23.81 -9.74 4.14
C GLY A 71 -23.86 -10.97 5.04
N ASN A 72 -23.93 -12.19 4.49
CA ASN A 72 -23.82 -13.40 5.29
C ASN A 72 -22.37 -13.61 5.73
N ARG A 73 -22.19 -13.98 7.00
CA ARG A 73 -20.89 -14.44 7.50
C ARG A 73 -20.60 -15.77 6.81
N HIS A 74 -19.57 -15.78 5.97
CA HIS A 74 -19.16 -16.98 5.25
C HIS A 74 -18.83 -18.08 6.25
N VAL A 75 -19.15 -19.32 5.90
CA VAL A 75 -19.02 -20.48 6.79
C VAL A 75 -17.55 -20.69 7.14
N LYS A 76 -17.23 -20.76 8.44
CA LYS A 76 -15.90 -21.14 8.92
C LYS A 76 -15.53 -22.50 8.34
N VAL A 77 -14.39 -22.59 7.64
CA VAL A 77 -13.94 -23.84 7.03
C VAL A 77 -13.50 -24.78 8.15
N HIS A 78 -14.26 -25.85 8.37
CA HIS A 78 -13.91 -26.89 9.31
C HIS A 78 -12.91 -27.86 8.67
N LEU A 79 -11.94 -28.32 9.46
CA LEU A 79 -10.97 -29.34 9.04
C LEU A 79 -11.60 -30.72 9.05
N ASN A 80 -12.48 -30.98 8.09
CA ASN A 80 -13.15 -32.26 7.92
C ASN A 80 -12.59 -33.00 6.68
N CYS A 81 -12.52 -34.33 6.75
CA CYS A 81 -12.15 -35.17 5.63
C CYS A 81 -13.13 -34.95 4.45
N PRO A 82 -12.66 -34.64 3.24
CA PRO A 82 -13.55 -34.39 2.10
C PRO A 82 -14.45 -35.57 1.72
N ASN A 83 -14.01 -36.80 2.00
CA ASN A 83 -14.77 -38.01 1.70
C ASN A 83 -15.82 -38.33 2.78
N CYS A 84 -15.39 -38.55 4.02
CA CYS A 84 -16.26 -39.06 5.08
C CYS A 84 -16.70 -38.00 6.11
N ARG A 85 -16.27 -36.75 5.94
CA ARG A 85 -16.56 -35.59 6.83
C ARG A 85 -16.11 -35.73 8.29
N ALA A 86 -15.25 -36.70 8.61
CA ALA A 86 -14.68 -36.82 9.96
C ALA A 86 -13.68 -35.70 10.24
N ASP A 87 -13.63 -35.23 11.48
CA ASP A 87 -12.69 -34.19 11.92
C ASP A 87 -11.23 -34.68 11.82
N ILE A 88 -10.44 -34.01 10.98
CA ILE A 88 -9.01 -34.26 10.74
C ILE A 88 -8.12 -33.18 11.35
N SER A 89 -8.66 -32.24 12.14
CA SER A 89 -7.91 -31.13 12.76
C SER A 89 -6.70 -31.59 13.56
N LYS A 90 -6.78 -32.76 14.20
CA LYS A 90 -5.72 -33.32 15.03
C LYS A 90 -4.58 -33.98 14.24
N THR A 91 -4.83 -34.39 13.00
CA THR A 91 -3.89 -35.22 12.22
C THR A 91 -3.33 -34.51 11.00
N ILE A 92 -4.02 -33.50 10.48
CA ILE A 92 -3.65 -32.79 9.25
C ILE A 92 -2.27 -32.11 9.36
N GLU A 93 -2.01 -31.36 10.43
CA GLU A 93 -0.72 -30.64 10.58
C GLU A 93 0.47 -31.62 10.70
N GLY A 94 0.30 -32.70 11.45
CA GLY A 94 1.32 -33.75 11.57
C GLY A 94 1.62 -34.43 10.24
N THR A 95 0.59 -34.68 9.42
CA THR A 95 0.74 -35.28 8.09
C THR A 95 1.47 -34.33 7.14
N ILE A 96 1.13 -33.03 7.13
CA ILE A 96 1.83 -32.02 6.32
C ILE A 96 3.32 -32.00 6.68
N LYS A 97 3.65 -31.98 7.98
CA LYS A 97 5.05 -31.99 8.45
C LYS A 97 5.80 -33.24 8.00
N GLN A 98 5.19 -34.42 8.13
CA GLN A 98 5.79 -35.68 7.66
C GLN A 98 6.08 -35.64 6.15
N ARG A 99 5.16 -35.12 5.34
CA ARG A 99 5.35 -35.01 3.88
C ARG A 99 6.45 -34.03 3.49
N ARG A 100 6.51 -32.86 4.15
CA ARG A 100 7.59 -31.88 3.91
C ARG A 100 8.95 -32.46 4.26
N LYS A 101 9.03 -33.15 5.40
CA LYS A 101 10.26 -33.83 5.84
C LYS A 101 10.70 -34.89 4.84
N ALA A 102 9.79 -35.77 4.40
CA ALA A 102 10.09 -36.79 3.40
C ALA A 102 10.51 -36.17 2.05
N ALA A 103 9.90 -35.04 1.65
CA ALA A 103 10.29 -34.30 0.45
C ALA A 103 11.72 -33.71 0.58
N ALA A 104 12.05 -33.12 1.74
CA ALA A 104 13.39 -32.59 2.00
C ALA A 104 14.45 -33.71 2.04
N GLU A 105 14.14 -34.83 2.69
CA GLU A 105 15.03 -36.01 2.75
C GLU A 105 15.30 -36.58 1.35
N ALA A 106 14.30 -36.63 0.47
CA ALA A 106 14.49 -37.06 -0.92
C ALA A 106 15.45 -36.11 -1.68
N MET A 107 15.38 -34.81 -1.42
CA MET A 107 16.25 -33.80 -2.05
C MET A 107 17.65 -33.72 -1.44
N GLN A 108 17.92 -34.34 -0.30
CA GLN A 108 19.23 -34.31 0.35
C GLN A 108 20.34 -34.89 -0.53
N SER A 109 19.99 -35.82 -1.42
CA SER A 109 20.91 -36.50 -2.34
C SER A 109 21.26 -35.69 -3.60
N VAL A 110 20.46 -34.66 -3.94
CA VAL A 110 20.63 -33.86 -5.16
C VAL A 110 21.52 -32.65 -4.87
N PRO A 111 22.57 -32.37 -5.67
CA PRO A 111 23.40 -31.17 -5.51
C PRO A 111 22.60 -29.87 -5.64
N ASP A 112 22.95 -28.84 -4.87
CA ASP A 112 22.24 -27.55 -4.87
C ASP A 112 22.22 -26.86 -6.24
N SER A 113 23.24 -27.09 -7.06
CA SER A 113 23.35 -26.54 -8.42
C SER A 113 22.30 -27.08 -9.39
N GLU A 114 21.66 -28.21 -9.07
CA GLU A 114 20.67 -28.88 -9.91
C GLU A 114 19.23 -28.60 -9.44
N LEU A 115 19.07 -27.93 -8.31
CA LEU A 115 17.78 -27.63 -7.71
C LEU A 115 17.30 -26.24 -8.13
N SER A 116 16.03 -26.13 -8.49
CA SER A 116 15.37 -24.84 -8.65
C SER A 116 15.32 -24.08 -7.32
N ALA A 117 15.11 -22.76 -7.36
CA ALA A 117 14.97 -21.95 -6.15
C ALA A 117 13.87 -22.47 -5.19
N LYS A 118 12.78 -23.02 -5.75
CA LYS A 118 11.69 -23.62 -4.97
C LYS A 118 12.12 -24.93 -4.30
N GLU A 119 12.87 -25.78 -4.99
CA GLU A 119 13.37 -27.03 -4.42
C GLU A 119 14.48 -26.79 -3.39
N LEU A 120 15.32 -25.77 -3.60
CA LEU A 120 16.29 -25.32 -2.60
C LEU A 120 15.59 -24.88 -1.30
N GLN A 121 14.50 -24.12 -1.41
CA GLN A 121 13.70 -23.75 -0.24
C GLN A 121 13.12 -24.98 0.48
N CYS A 122 12.65 -25.98 -0.27
CA CYS A 122 12.16 -27.23 0.32
C CYS A 122 13.29 -28.05 0.99
N LYS A 123 14.47 -28.14 0.36
CA LYS A 123 15.62 -28.89 0.89
C LYS A 123 16.13 -28.31 2.20
N TYR A 124 16.17 -26.97 2.30
CA TYR A 124 16.67 -26.29 3.49
C TYR A 124 15.60 -25.96 4.54
N TRP A 125 14.37 -26.45 4.34
CA TRP A 125 13.27 -26.26 5.28
C TRP A 125 13.59 -26.91 6.63
N LYS A 126 13.63 -26.13 7.70
CA LYS A 126 13.77 -26.64 9.07
C LYS A 126 12.40 -26.66 9.76
N ASP A 127 12.22 -27.58 10.71
CA ASP A 127 10.98 -27.67 11.54
C ASP A 127 10.64 -26.36 12.27
N GLY A 128 11.58 -25.41 12.37
CA GLY A 128 11.39 -24.08 12.92
C GLY A 128 10.96 -23.00 11.91
N ASP A 129 11.04 -23.22 10.61
CA ASP A 129 10.71 -22.20 9.60
C ASP A 129 9.18 -22.05 9.41
N ASP A 130 8.41 -23.08 9.75
CA ASP A 130 6.96 -23.02 9.92
C ASP A 130 6.54 -22.05 11.04
N LEU A 131 7.43 -21.79 12.00
CA LEU A 131 7.21 -20.76 13.01
C LEU A 131 7.50 -19.37 12.44
N ILE A 132 8.20 -19.16 11.33
CA ILE A 132 8.52 -17.80 10.87
C ILE A 132 7.39 -17.20 10.02
N LEU A 133 6.57 -18.04 9.38
CA LEU A 133 5.35 -17.61 8.66
C LEU A 133 4.08 -17.63 9.53
N GLY A 134 4.19 -18.09 10.79
CA GLY A 134 3.09 -18.16 11.76
C GLY A 134 3.42 -17.70 13.19
N ALA A 135 4.66 -17.30 13.51
CA ALA A 135 5.02 -16.68 14.78
C ALA A 135 5.06 -15.16 14.63
N ASP A 136 3.88 -14.59 14.43
CA ASP A 136 3.46 -13.67 15.49
C ASP A 136 3.16 -14.53 16.74
N LYS A 137 4.10 -14.38 17.67
CA LYS A 137 4.38 -15.24 18.82
C LYS A 137 3.14 -15.68 19.60
N THR A 138 3.12 -16.98 19.89
CA THR A 138 2.62 -17.58 21.14
C THR A 138 3.42 -17.07 22.34
N SER A 139 3.36 -15.76 22.64
CA SER A 139 3.34 -15.37 24.05
C SER A 139 2.06 -15.94 24.66
N LYS A 140 1.98 -16.03 25.99
CA LYS A 140 0.68 -16.08 26.67
C LYS A 140 -0.31 -15.12 25.96
N PRO A 141 -1.63 -15.32 26.01
CA PRO A 141 -2.58 -14.27 25.66
C PRO A 141 -2.47 -13.14 26.70
N SER A 142 -1.34 -12.44 26.76
CA SER A 142 -1.34 -11.00 26.91
C SER A 142 -2.16 -10.55 25.73
N GLY A 143 -3.45 -10.30 25.94
CA GLY A 143 -4.34 -9.85 24.89
C GLY A 143 -3.59 -8.79 24.09
N GLU A 144 -3.49 -8.98 22.77
CA GLU A 144 -2.89 -8.00 21.87
C GLU A 144 -3.38 -6.65 22.35
N GLU A 145 -2.45 -5.82 22.83
CA GLU A 145 -2.78 -4.54 23.41
C GLU A 145 -3.62 -3.84 22.35
N PRO A 146 -4.90 -3.52 22.61
CA PRO A 146 -5.83 -3.11 21.57
C PRO A 146 -5.18 -2.00 20.75
N LEU A 147 -5.04 -2.21 19.43
CA LEU A 147 -4.42 -1.24 18.54
C LEU A 147 -5.01 0.15 18.82
N GLU A 148 -4.18 1.03 19.38
CA GLU A 148 -4.57 2.38 19.73
C GLU A 148 -4.84 3.15 18.44
N ILE A 149 -6.07 3.63 18.27
CA ILE A 149 -6.46 4.39 17.08
C ILE A 149 -5.74 5.73 17.08
N ASP A 150 -4.91 5.97 16.07
CA ASP A 150 -4.25 7.26 15.89
C ASP A 150 -5.06 8.18 14.98
N THR A 151 -5.94 8.97 15.60
CA THR A 151 -6.80 9.94 14.90
C THR A 151 -6.04 10.97 14.06
N THR A 152 -4.74 11.20 14.34
CA THR A 152 -3.96 12.18 13.57
C THR A 152 -3.63 11.70 12.16
N LEU A 153 -3.73 10.39 11.89
CA LEU A 153 -3.47 9.79 10.58
C LEU A 153 -4.60 10.03 9.57
N PHE A 154 -5.81 10.36 10.04
CA PHE A 154 -7.00 10.41 9.18
C PHE A 154 -7.29 11.79 8.59
N GLY A 155 -6.52 12.82 8.95
CA GLY A 155 -6.71 14.17 8.41
C GLY A 155 -8.09 14.79 8.68
N GLY A 156 -8.77 14.37 9.76
CA GLY A 156 -10.12 14.82 10.10
C GLY A 156 -11.25 13.94 9.55
N LEU A 157 -10.94 12.79 8.95
CA LEU A 157 -11.93 11.84 8.40
C LEU A 157 -12.44 10.82 9.43
N GLU A 158 -11.98 10.87 10.69
CA GLU A 158 -12.36 9.93 11.75
C GLU A 158 -13.88 9.78 11.93
N PHE A 159 -14.64 10.88 11.82
CA PHE A 159 -16.09 10.87 12.05
C PHE A 159 -16.87 10.14 10.94
N ALA A 160 -16.25 9.92 9.79
CA ALA A 160 -16.87 9.27 8.64
C ALA A 160 -16.57 7.77 8.58
N MET A 161 -15.77 7.27 9.52
CA MET A 161 -15.32 5.88 9.61
C MET A 161 -15.82 5.27 10.92
N SER A 162 -16.27 4.03 10.86
CA SER A 162 -16.50 3.18 12.02
C SER A 162 -15.20 2.93 12.79
N GLU A 163 -15.31 2.53 14.05
CA GLU A 163 -14.13 2.20 14.88
C GLU A 163 -13.27 1.08 14.26
N GLN A 164 -13.91 0.10 13.60
CA GLN A 164 -13.22 -0.99 12.91
C GLN A 164 -12.44 -0.48 11.69
N GLU A 165 -13.03 0.40 10.89
CA GLU A 165 -12.34 1.05 9.77
C GLU A 165 -11.17 1.91 10.25
N GLN A 166 -11.35 2.67 11.34
CA GLN A 166 -10.28 3.45 11.95
C GLN A 166 -9.11 2.56 12.42
N LYS A 167 -9.40 1.42 13.07
CA LYS A 167 -8.38 0.44 13.46
C LYS A 167 -7.66 -0.15 12.25
N TYR A 168 -8.41 -0.52 11.22
CA TYR A 168 -7.85 -1.09 9.99
C TYR A 168 -6.96 -0.09 9.25
N VAL A 169 -7.41 1.15 9.05
CA VAL A 169 -6.59 2.20 8.42
C VAL A 169 -5.38 2.54 9.27
N THR A 170 -5.50 2.59 10.60
CA THR A 170 -4.33 2.78 11.48
C THR A 170 -3.31 1.67 11.26
N LYS A 171 -3.74 0.40 11.26
CA LYS A 171 -2.88 -0.77 11.02
C LYS A 171 -2.14 -0.65 9.69
N LEU A 172 -2.83 -0.31 8.61
CA LEU A 172 -2.22 -0.12 7.29
C LEU A 172 -1.19 1.01 7.28
N MET A 173 -1.56 2.18 7.83
CA MET A 173 -0.71 3.38 7.84
C MET A 173 0.53 3.25 8.74
N THR A 174 0.50 2.38 9.75
CA THR A 174 1.62 2.14 10.68
C THR A 174 2.32 0.79 10.47
N SER A 175 2.04 0.10 9.37
CA SER A 175 2.58 -1.24 9.09
C SER A 175 4.08 -1.26 8.80
N GLY A 176 4.62 -0.14 8.26
CA GLY A 176 5.98 -0.06 7.73
C GLY A 176 6.12 -0.46 6.27
N TYR A 177 5.04 -0.88 5.61
CA TYR A 177 5.07 -1.32 4.21
C TYR A 177 4.49 -0.26 3.26
N PRO A 178 5.20 0.13 2.18
CA PRO A 178 4.71 1.08 1.17
C PRO A 178 3.36 0.72 0.55
N ASP A 179 3.13 -0.56 0.23
CA ASP A 179 1.91 -1.02 -0.44
C ASP A 179 0.69 -0.88 0.48
N GLN A 180 0.84 -1.23 1.76
CA GLN A 180 -0.22 -1.05 2.76
C GLN A 180 -0.47 0.43 3.03
N LEU A 181 0.58 1.25 3.01
CA LEU A 181 0.46 2.70 3.13
C LEU A 181 -0.30 3.32 1.94
N CYS A 182 -0.03 2.85 0.73
CA CYS A 182 -0.77 3.17 -0.49
C CYS A 182 -2.25 2.79 -0.36
N GLN A 183 -2.55 1.57 0.09
CA GLN A 183 -3.91 1.10 0.34
C GLN A 183 -4.63 1.98 1.37
N GLY A 184 -3.98 2.31 2.49
CA GLY A 184 -4.52 3.23 3.49
C GLY A 184 -4.87 4.60 2.91
N ALA A 185 -3.99 5.16 2.07
CA ALA A 185 -4.23 6.43 1.37
C ALA A 185 -5.42 6.36 0.40
N GLN A 186 -5.59 5.25 -0.31
CA GLN A 186 -6.72 5.02 -1.22
C GLN A 186 -8.05 4.93 -0.46
N ILE A 187 -8.08 4.23 0.68
CA ILE A 187 -9.28 4.16 1.53
C ILE A 187 -9.67 5.56 2.00
N LEU A 188 -8.71 6.35 2.51
CA LEU A 188 -8.96 7.72 2.97
C LEU A 188 -9.45 8.63 1.83
N ALA A 189 -8.90 8.48 0.61
CA ALA A 189 -9.37 9.20 -0.57
C ALA A 189 -10.82 8.83 -0.93
N GLY A 190 -11.16 7.54 -0.89
CA GLY A 190 -12.53 7.05 -1.12
C GLY A 190 -13.53 7.60 -0.10
N VAL A 191 -13.19 7.57 1.19
CA VAL A 191 -14.01 8.17 2.27
C VAL A 191 -14.19 9.67 2.05
N SER A 192 -13.11 10.40 1.72
CA SER A 192 -13.17 11.83 1.42
C SER A 192 -14.10 12.13 0.24
N GLU A 193 -14.08 11.30 -0.80
CA GLU A 193 -14.95 11.48 -1.96
C GLU A 193 -16.42 11.18 -1.67
N LEU A 194 -16.71 10.13 -0.89
CA LEU A 194 -18.07 9.83 -0.43
C LEU A 194 -18.64 11.00 0.38
N LEU A 195 -17.84 11.59 1.27
CA LEU A 195 -18.22 12.77 2.04
C LEU A 195 -18.53 13.98 1.15
N ARG A 196 -17.72 14.23 0.11
CA ARG A 196 -17.99 15.32 -0.86
C ARG A 196 -19.30 15.09 -1.63
N LYS A 197 -19.67 13.83 -1.85
CA LYS A 197 -20.96 13.42 -2.45
C LYS A 197 -22.12 13.41 -1.44
N GLY A 198 -21.89 13.78 -0.18
CA GLY A 198 -22.89 13.77 0.88
C GLY A 198 -23.28 12.38 1.38
N LYS A 199 -22.47 11.35 1.08
CA LYS A 199 -22.67 9.98 1.56
C LYS A 199 -21.76 9.71 2.76
N THR A 200 -22.32 9.44 3.93
CA THR A 200 -21.56 9.01 5.11
C THR A 200 -21.61 7.49 5.25
N PRO A 201 -20.49 6.76 5.06
CA PRO A 201 -20.47 5.29 5.07
C PRO A 201 -21.01 4.68 6.37
N ALA A 202 -20.61 5.24 7.52
CA ALA A 202 -20.85 4.65 8.83
C ALA A 202 -22.31 4.75 9.35
N MET A 203 -23.20 5.52 8.70
CA MET A 203 -24.58 5.71 9.19
C MET A 203 -25.66 4.94 8.42
N GLN A 204 -25.30 4.10 7.44
CA GLN A 204 -26.31 3.39 6.64
C GLN A 204 -26.88 2.10 7.27
N ASN A 205 -26.41 1.70 8.46
CA ASN A 205 -26.97 0.55 9.16
C ASN A 205 -28.06 0.98 10.16
N ASN A 206 -29.27 0.46 9.97
CA ASN A 206 -30.48 0.55 10.81
C ASN A 206 -31.53 1.64 10.53
N THR A 207 -31.82 1.97 9.27
CA THR A 207 -33.16 2.51 8.96
C THR A 207 -33.87 1.59 7.98
N ASN A 208 -34.53 0.57 8.55
CA ASN A 208 -35.69 -0.01 7.89
C ASN A 208 -36.74 1.10 7.71
N ASP A 209 -37.24 1.21 6.48
CA ASP A 209 -38.32 2.09 6.05
C ASP A 209 -39.48 2.21 7.06
N ASN A 210 -39.67 3.42 7.57
CA ASN A 210 -40.96 4.13 7.64
C ASN A 210 -40.84 5.34 8.56
N THR A 211 -40.40 6.50 8.08
CA THR A 211 -41.03 7.80 8.39
C THR A 211 -40.37 8.98 7.67
N ARG A 212 -41.22 9.98 7.46
CA ARG A 212 -41.16 11.11 6.53
C ARG A 212 -40.35 12.29 7.10
N ALA A 213 -39.48 12.85 6.24
CA ALA A 213 -39.01 14.24 6.13
C ALA A 213 -38.62 15.04 7.40
N THR A 214 -37.32 15.32 7.53
CA THR A 214 -36.76 16.53 8.17
C THR A 214 -35.41 16.91 7.52
N PRO A 215 -35.03 18.22 7.45
CA PRO A 215 -33.96 18.72 6.58
C PRO A 215 -32.55 18.64 7.23
N PRO A 216 -31.45 18.82 6.45
CA PRO A 216 -30.17 18.19 6.75
C PRO A 216 -29.16 19.05 7.52
N ASN A 217 -28.43 18.33 8.40
CA ASN A 217 -27.06 18.50 8.88
C ASN A 217 -26.20 19.65 8.29
N SER A 218 -26.33 20.85 8.86
CA SER A 218 -25.36 21.95 8.65
C SER A 218 -24.07 21.79 9.47
N ALA A 219 -24.10 21.01 10.56
CA ALA A 219 -22.99 20.89 11.51
C ALA A 219 -21.81 20.05 10.98
N ALA A 220 -22.08 18.95 10.27
CA ALA A 220 -21.02 18.11 9.70
C ALA A 220 -20.27 18.81 8.54
N ALA A 221 -20.99 19.58 7.72
CA ALA A 221 -20.39 20.39 6.66
C ALA A 221 -19.56 21.57 7.21
N ALA A 222 -19.92 22.09 8.38
CA ALA A 222 -19.16 23.15 9.06
C ALA A 222 -17.81 22.64 9.57
N THR A 223 -17.77 21.48 10.23
CA THR A 223 -16.53 20.90 10.78
C THR A 223 -15.49 20.60 9.70
N VAL A 224 -15.89 20.07 8.55
CA VAL A 224 -14.98 19.79 7.43
C VAL A 224 -14.39 21.08 6.84
N ARG A 225 -15.16 22.17 6.78
CA ARG A 225 -14.65 23.48 6.32
C ARG A 225 -13.66 24.10 7.32
N THR A 226 -13.89 23.92 8.62
CA THR A 226 -13.01 24.45 9.67
C THR A 226 -11.65 23.74 9.67
N THR A 227 -11.61 22.42 9.45
CA THR A 227 -10.35 21.66 9.42
C THR A 227 -9.52 21.95 8.16
N ALA A 228 -10.18 22.17 7.01
CA ALA A 228 -9.51 22.56 5.77
C ALA A 228 -8.89 23.98 5.83
N MET A 229 -9.50 24.92 6.57
CA MET A 229 -8.91 26.25 6.80
C MET A 229 -7.66 26.21 7.70
N LEU A 230 -7.54 25.23 8.60
CA LEU A 230 -6.41 25.13 9.54
C LEU A 230 -5.13 24.57 8.88
N GLN A 231 -5.22 23.85 7.76
CA GLN A 231 -4.03 23.36 7.05
C GLN A 231 -3.46 24.35 6.02
N GLY A 232 -4.23 25.38 5.63
CA GLY A 232 -3.84 26.37 4.62
C GLY A 232 -3.30 27.72 5.14
N GLY A 233 -3.30 27.97 6.45
CA GLY A 233 -3.06 29.31 7.01
C GLY A 233 -1.69 29.51 7.66
N ARG A 234 -0.62 29.66 6.89
CA ARG A 234 0.59 30.40 7.34
C ARG A 234 0.59 31.79 6.72
N SER A 235 -0.17 32.71 7.30
CA SER A 235 -0.08 34.14 7.03
C SER A 235 0.73 34.81 8.14
N ASN A 236 1.80 35.50 7.75
CA ASN A 236 2.52 36.46 8.61
C ASN A 236 1.61 37.68 8.86
N THR A 237 0.97 37.76 10.02
CA THR A 237 0.37 39.02 10.51
C THR A 237 1.39 39.76 11.37
N PRO A 238 1.74 41.02 11.05
CA PRO A 238 2.57 41.86 11.90
C PRO A 238 1.79 42.34 13.14
N GLY A 239 2.54 42.54 14.22
CA GLY A 239 2.03 42.66 15.59
C GLY A 239 1.01 43.77 15.86
N ILE A 240 -0.01 43.39 16.61
CA ILE A 240 -0.78 44.28 17.48
C ILE A 240 -0.34 43.92 18.91
N GLY A 241 0.44 44.79 19.53
CA GLY A 241 0.84 44.64 20.92
C GLY A 241 -0.31 45.04 21.85
N PRO A 242 -0.73 44.20 22.81
CA PRO A 242 -1.67 44.64 23.82
C PRO A 242 -0.93 45.35 24.95
N SER A 243 -1.36 46.57 25.24
CA SER A 243 -1.04 47.32 26.45
C SER A 243 -1.28 46.44 27.68
N ARG A 244 -0.24 46.27 28.50
CA ARG A 244 -0.29 45.60 29.80
C ARG A 244 -1.05 46.46 30.80
N THR A 245 -2.34 46.21 30.97
CA THR A 245 -3.03 46.50 32.24
C THR A 245 -2.77 45.33 33.18
N ARG A 246 -1.91 45.60 34.17
CA ARG A 246 -1.50 44.69 35.24
C ARG A 246 -2.58 44.72 36.31
N ASP A 247 -3.64 43.93 36.14
CA ASP A 247 -4.57 43.63 37.23
C ASP A 247 -5.10 42.19 37.16
N GLY A 248 -4.43 41.30 37.89
CA GLY A 248 -5.08 40.61 39.00
C GLY A 248 -5.96 39.38 38.79
N GLY A 249 -6.21 38.90 37.57
CA GLY A 249 -6.94 37.64 37.39
C GLY A 249 -6.75 37.02 36.02
N GLU A 250 -5.99 35.92 35.94
CA GLU A 250 -6.03 35.09 34.73
C GLU A 250 -7.49 34.62 34.53
N PRO A 251 -8.12 34.93 33.40
CA PRO A 251 -9.47 34.44 33.13
C PRO A 251 -9.43 32.90 33.18
N PRO A 252 -10.41 32.25 33.81
CA PRO A 252 -10.41 30.80 33.96
C PRO A 252 -10.34 30.15 32.58
N VAL A 253 -9.19 29.52 32.29
CA VAL A 253 -8.98 28.76 31.06
C VAL A 253 -10.01 27.64 31.03
N SER A 254 -10.91 27.68 30.05
CA SER A 254 -11.97 26.67 29.93
C SER A 254 -11.38 25.27 29.77
N ASN A 255 -12.08 24.24 30.26
CA ASN A 255 -11.67 22.84 30.08
C ASN A 255 -11.45 22.48 28.60
N PHE A 256 -12.23 23.11 27.70
CA PHE A 256 -12.08 22.97 26.26
C PHE A 256 -10.72 23.48 25.76
N GLN A 257 -10.28 24.67 26.21
CA GLN A 257 -8.99 25.23 25.85
C GLN A 257 -7.84 24.32 26.33
N ARG A 258 -7.94 23.78 27.56
CA ARG A 258 -6.95 22.82 28.08
C ARG A 258 -6.87 21.54 27.24
N GLN A 259 -8.02 20.98 26.84
CA GLN A 259 -8.05 19.80 25.98
C GLN A 259 -7.45 20.07 24.59
N MET A 260 -7.73 21.23 24.01
CA MET A 260 -7.15 21.64 22.72
C MET A 260 -5.63 21.82 22.81
N GLU A 261 -5.14 22.44 23.90
CA GLU A 261 -3.71 22.61 24.14
C GLU A 261 -3.01 21.26 24.37
N GLN A 262 -3.62 20.35 25.12
CA GLN A 262 -3.12 19.00 25.34
C GLN A 262 -3.01 18.23 24.01
N LYS A 263 -4.07 18.24 23.19
CA LYS A 263 -4.05 17.65 21.85
C LYS A 263 -2.96 18.27 20.96
N ALA A 264 -2.73 19.58 21.05
CA ALA A 264 -1.67 20.25 20.29
C ALA A 264 -0.27 19.80 20.76
N ARG A 265 -0.07 19.63 22.08
CA ARG A 265 1.18 19.11 22.64
C ARG A 265 1.43 17.67 22.25
N ASP A 266 0.40 16.82 22.27
CA ASP A 266 0.52 15.41 21.90
C ASP A 266 0.85 15.27 20.40
N LYS A 267 0.29 16.12 19.53
CA LYS A 267 0.69 16.21 18.11
C LYS A 267 2.18 16.57 17.93
N LEU A 268 2.73 17.44 18.78
CA LEU A 268 4.16 17.80 18.72
C LEU A 268 5.08 16.68 19.24
N ARG A 269 4.56 15.77 20.07
CA ARG A 269 5.30 14.60 20.59
C ARG A 269 5.40 13.47 19.58
N ARG A 270 4.42 13.35 18.69
CA ARG A 270 4.36 12.33 17.62
C ARG A 270 4.24 13.02 16.24
N PRO A 271 5.30 13.71 15.79
CA PRO A 271 5.27 14.47 14.55
C PRO A 271 4.97 13.55 13.37
N LEU A 272 4.07 13.97 12.50
CA LEU A 272 3.82 13.28 11.24
C LEU A 272 4.98 13.57 10.26
N PRO A 273 5.19 12.69 9.27
CA PRO A 273 5.96 13.04 8.08
C PRO A 273 5.55 14.40 7.52
N THR A 274 6.48 15.12 6.91
CA THR A 274 6.22 16.46 6.34
C THR A 274 5.10 16.41 5.30
N ARG A 275 4.97 15.27 4.62
CA ARG A 275 3.91 14.96 3.68
C ARG A 275 3.31 13.60 4.02
N MET A 276 2.01 13.58 4.23
CA MET A 276 1.28 12.32 4.36
C MET A 276 1.02 11.71 2.99
N PRO A 277 0.90 10.37 2.91
CA PRO A 277 0.42 9.69 1.72
C PRO A 277 -0.92 10.25 1.25
N LEU A 278 -1.06 10.41 -0.07
CA LEU A 278 -2.28 10.94 -0.68
C LEU A 278 -2.55 10.19 -1.99
N SER A 279 -3.75 9.64 -2.10
CA SER A 279 -4.26 9.09 -3.37
C SER A 279 -5.21 10.09 -4.02
N VAL A 280 -5.03 10.33 -5.32
CA VAL A 280 -5.93 11.16 -6.12
C VAL A 280 -6.27 10.49 -7.45
N THR A 281 -7.51 10.66 -7.88
CA THR A 281 -7.95 10.30 -9.24
C THR A 281 -8.05 11.56 -10.08
N LEU A 282 -7.33 11.60 -11.20
CA LEU A 282 -7.27 12.73 -12.11
C LEU A 282 -7.90 12.33 -13.45
N SER A 283 -8.62 13.26 -14.09
CA SER A 283 -9.01 13.07 -15.49
C SER A 283 -7.77 13.14 -16.36
N THR A 284 -7.69 12.24 -17.36
CA THR A 284 -6.63 12.26 -18.38
C THR A 284 -6.59 13.57 -19.16
N ALA A 285 -7.70 14.32 -19.24
CA ALA A 285 -7.74 15.65 -19.84
C ALA A 285 -6.73 16.64 -19.22
N GLU A 286 -6.33 16.44 -17.95
CA GLU A 286 -5.27 17.25 -17.31
C GLU A 286 -3.91 17.07 -18.01
N PHE A 287 -3.71 15.98 -18.74
CA PHE A 287 -2.46 15.65 -19.45
C PHE A 287 -2.50 16.01 -20.95
N GLU A 288 -3.58 16.58 -21.48
CA GLU A 288 -3.71 16.98 -22.89
C GLU A 288 -2.55 17.90 -23.33
N LYS A 289 -2.15 18.86 -22.48
CA LYS A 289 -1.01 19.74 -22.78
C LYS A 289 0.34 19.02 -22.80
N MET A 290 0.50 18.00 -21.95
CA MET A 290 1.71 17.17 -21.95
C MET A 290 1.78 16.35 -23.25
N ALA A 291 0.66 15.78 -23.67
CA ALA A 291 0.58 15.02 -24.92
C ALA A 291 0.86 15.91 -26.14
N LEU A 292 0.27 17.12 -26.19
CA LEU A 292 0.54 18.09 -27.25
C LEU A 292 2.03 18.50 -27.31
N HIS A 293 2.67 18.73 -26.16
CA HIS A 293 4.09 19.05 -26.11
C HIS A 293 4.95 17.87 -26.58
N SER A 294 4.63 16.65 -26.15
CA SER A 294 5.31 15.42 -26.57
C SER A 294 5.26 15.25 -28.10
N ARG A 295 4.10 15.47 -28.72
CA ARG A 295 3.93 15.40 -30.19
C ARG A 295 4.72 16.49 -30.93
N GLN A 296 4.81 17.68 -30.36
CA GLN A 296 5.63 18.76 -30.92
C GLN A 296 7.12 18.42 -30.87
N GLU A 297 7.61 17.86 -29.75
CA GLU A 297 8.99 17.43 -29.60
C GLU A 297 9.35 16.25 -30.51
N ALA A 298 8.39 15.35 -30.76
CA ALA A 298 8.55 14.24 -31.71
C ALA A 298 8.51 14.67 -33.19
N GLY A 299 8.30 15.95 -33.50
CA GLY A 299 8.19 16.44 -34.88
C GLY A 299 6.92 15.99 -35.61
N LEU A 300 5.93 15.44 -34.89
CA LEU A 300 4.66 14.97 -35.46
C LEU A 300 3.68 16.13 -35.72
N VAL A 301 3.96 17.32 -35.21
CA VAL A 301 3.15 18.52 -35.39
C VAL A 301 4.04 19.65 -35.90
N ASP A 302 3.72 20.17 -37.09
CA ASP A 302 4.43 21.30 -37.68
C ASP A 302 4.28 22.55 -36.77
N PRO A 303 5.39 23.10 -36.22
CA PRO A 303 5.37 24.27 -35.35
C PRO A 303 4.72 25.49 -35.98
N SER A 304 4.72 25.56 -37.33
CA SER A 304 4.22 26.70 -38.10
C SER A 304 2.71 26.94 -37.97
N ILE A 305 1.94 25.93 -37.52
CA ILE A 305 0.49 26.05 -37.33
C ILE A 305 0.13 26.84 -36.05
N SER A 306 1.07 27.01 -35.11
CA SER A 306 0.81 27.67 -33.81
C SER A 306 1.11 29.18 -33.76
N GLY A 307 1.77 29.73 -34.78
CA GLY A 307 2.28 31.12 -34.79
C GLY A 307 1.57 32.10 -35.73
N GLY A 308 0.55 31.67 -36.49
CA GLY A 308 -0.16 32.49 -37.47
C GLY A 308 -1.28 33.33 -36.84
N SER A 309 -1.16 34.65 -36.96
CA SER A 309 -2.12 35.66 -36.54
C SER A 309 -3.57 35.40 -36.99
N ASP A 310 -4.51 35.57 -36.06
CA ASP A 310 -5.91 36.01 -36.23
C ASP A 310 -6.79 35.44 -37.33
N LYS A 311 -6.45 34.28 -37.91
CA LYS A 311 -7.42 33.48 -38.69
C LYS A 311 -7.98 32.39 -37.81
N LYS A 312 -9.14 32.71 -37.21
CA LYS A 312 -10.08 31.80 -36.53
C LYS A 312 -9.93 30.37 -37.04
N LEU A 313 -9.23 29.56 -36.24
CA LEU A 313 -9.04 28.13 -36.41
C LEU A 313 -10.41 27.45 -36.48
N TRP A 314 -10.86 27.13 -37.69
CA TRP A 314 -12.10 26.39 -37.96
C TRP A 314 -12.12 24.99 -37.32
N TRP A 315 -10.95 24.42 -36.99
CA TRP A 315 -10.83 23.18 -36.20
C TRP A 315 -11.35 23.32 -34.75
N ARG A 316 -11.49 24.54 -34.21
CA ARG A 316 -12.22 24.77 -32.94
C ARG A 316 -13.73 24.50 -33.07
N GLY A 317 -14.28 24.44 -34.29
CA GLY A 317 -15.69 24.12 -34.52
C GLY A 317 -15.99 22.62 -34.64
N LEU A 318 -14.96 21.79 -34.87
CA LEU A 318 -15.09 20.33 -34.98
C LEU A 318 -14.78 19.60 -33.66
N LEU A 319 -14.07 20.27 -32.74
CA LEU A 319 -14.00 19.89 -31.33
C LEU A 319 -15.08 20.69 -30.61
N GLY A 320 -16.28 20.11 -30.52
CA GLY A 320 -17.46 20.72 -29.95
C GLY A 320 -17.19 21.52 -28.68
N ASP A 321 -17.87 22.66 -28.60
CA ASP A 321 -17.86 23.65 -27.52
C ASP A 321 -18.44 23.09 -26.21
N ALA A 322 -17.82 22.04 -25.68
CA ALA A 322 -18.05 21.54 -24.34
C ALA A 322 -17.31 22.44 -23.34
N THR A 323 -17.91 23.60 -23.11
CA THR A 323 -17.98 24.32 -21.82
C THR A 323 -16.80 24.14 -20.84
N GLY A 324 -15.91 25.13 -20.78
CA GLY A 324 -15.51 25.69 -19.47
C GLY A 324 -14.12 25.40 -18.89
N LEU A 325 -13.31 24.49 -19.45
CA LEU A 325 -11.98 24.18 -18.90
C LEU A 325 -10.82 24.86 -19.66
N LYS A 326 -10.83 26.21 -19.76
CA LYS A 326 -9.60 26.99 -20.04
C LYS A 326 -8.68 27.04 -18.81
N GLY A 327 -8.45 25.89 -18.18
CA GLY A 327 -7.58 25.76 -17.04
C GLY A 327 -6.11 25.76 -17.47
N ASN A 328 -5.28 26.56 -16.81
CA ASN A 328 -3.83 26.40 -16.84
C ASN A 328 -3.40 25.19 -15.99
N ALA A 329 -4.02 24.02 -16.22
CA ALA A 329 -3.57 22.75 -15.67
C ALA A 329 -2.15 22.51 -16.17
N THR A 330 -1.24 22.32 -15.22
CA THR A 330 0.17 22.04 -15.48
C THR A 330 0.68 21.19 -14.34
N LEU A 331 1.05 19.95 -14.65
CA LEU A 331 1.79 19.07 -13.76
C LEU A 331 3.18 18.87 -14.37
N LYS A 332 4.22 19.09 -13.58
CA LYS A 332 5.61 18.90 -14.00
C LYS A 332 6.35 18.09 -12.95
N PHE A 333 7.27 17.26 -13.41
CA PHE A 333 8.05 16.37 -12.56
C PHE A 333 9.54 16.69 -12.64
N VAL A 334 10.28 16.23 -11.64
CA VAL A 334 11.74 16.33 -11.55
C VAL A 334 12.30 15.09 -10.89
N ASP A 335 13.43 14.61 -11.40
CA ASP A 335 14.18 13.52 -10.78
C ASP A 335 14.82 13.95 -9.46
N ASP A 336 14.90 13.00 -8.55
CA ASP A 336 15.55 13.14 -7.26
C ASP A 336 16.23 11.82 -6.88
N GLN A 337 17.26 11.94 -6.05
CA GLN A 337 17.93 10.77 -5.47
C GLN A 337 17.62 10.73 -3.98
N TRP A 338 16.97 9.65 -3.55
CA TRP A 338 16.80 9.36 -2.14
C TRP A 338 18.05 8.70 -1.58
N ASP A 339 18.45 9.10 -0.39
CA ASP A 339 19.65 8.61 0.30
C ASP A 339 19.38 7.37 1.19
N GLY A 340 18.18 6.81 1.12
CA GLY A 340 17.76 5.65 1.92
C GLY A 340 17.47 5.99 3.39
N THR A 341 17.43 7.28 3.77
CA THR A 341 17.22 7.67 5.16
C THR A 341 15.75 7.95 5.48
N ILE A 342 15.36 7.62 6.72
CA ILE A 342 14.03 7.93 7.28
C ILE A 342 13.89 9.44 7.54
N ALA A 343 15.01 10.14 7.76
CA ALA A 343 15.03 11.59 8.00
C ALA A 343 14.38 12.38 6.85
N ASP A 344 14.46 11.85 5.64
CA ASP A 344 13.88 12.47 4.45
C ASP A 344 12.35 12.57 4.50
N ALA A 345 11.65 11.64 5.19
CA ALA A 345 10.20 11.73 5.41
C ALA A 345 9.80 12.96 6.23
N PHE A 346 10.73 13.52 7.01
CA PHE A 346 10.53 14.73 7.83
C PHE A 346 11.14 15.98 7.21
N ALA A 347 11.60 15.89 5.96
CA ALA A 347 12.19 17.00 5.23
C ALA A 347 11.35 17.38 4.01
N ARG A 348 11.37 18.66 3.66
CA ARG A 348 10.74 19.16 2.44
C ARG A 348 11.78 19.38 1.35
N ALA A 349 11.55 18.81 0.18
CA ALA A 349 12.33 19.12 -1.01
C ALA A 349 12.19 20.60 -1.42
N GLN A 350 13.31 21.30 -1.55
CA GLN A 350 13.38 22.60 -2.20
C GLN A 350 13.62 22.39 -3.68
N ILE A 351 12.60 22.61 -4.50
CA ILE A 351 12.72 22.52 -5.95
C ILE A 351 12.80 23.92 -6.53
N GLY A 352 13.79 24.17 -7.37
CA GLY A 352 14.00 25.48 -8.01
C GLY A 352 14.56 25.33 -9.42
N PRO A 353 14.77 26.44 -10.15
CA PRO A 353 15.40 26.39 -11.46
C PRO A 353 16.85 25.88 -11.35
N GLN A 354 17.29 25.13 -12.36
CA GLN A 354 18.67 24.66 -12.47
C GLN A 354 19.59 25.85 -12.77
N ALA A 355 20.78 25.87 -12.17
CA ALA A 355 21.81 26.85 -12.50
C ALA A 355 22.11 26.80 -14.01
N GLY A 356 22.03 27.95 -14.69
CA GLY A 356 22.22 28.05 -16.14
C GLY A 356 20.98 27.71 -17.00
N ASN A 357 19.93 27.09 -16.44
CA ASN A 357 18.71 26.77 -17.20
C ASN A 357 17.44 27.05 -16.39
N ARG A 358 16.86 28.24 -16.57
CA ARG A 358 15.62 28.66 -15.90
C ARG A 358 14.38 27.80 -16.25
N LYS A 359 14.43 27.05 -17.35
CA LYS A 359 13.30 26.21 -17.79
C LYS A 359 13.30 24.84 -17.14
N LYS A 360 14.46 24.35 -16.69
CA LYS A 360 14.61 23.05 -16.04
C LYS A 360 14.57 23.22 -14.52
N ALA A 361 13.73 22.44 -13.85
CA ALA A 361 13.69 22.41 -12.39
C ALA A 361 14.62 21.31 -11.87
N THR A 362 15.25 21.53 -10.72
CA THR A 362 16.07 20.55 -10.00
C THR A 362 15.82 20.67 -8.50
N VAL A 363 16.06 19.58 -7.77
CA VAL A 363 16.11 19.60 -6.31
C VAL A 363 17.38 20.35 -5.86
N GLN A 364 17.21 21.40 -5.07
CA GLN A 364 18.29 22.26 -4.57
C GLN A 364 18.72 21.89 -3.14
N GLY A 365 17.85 21.24 -2.39
CA GLY A 365 18.13 20.84 -1.01
C GLY A 365 16.90 20.33 -0.26
N ARG A 366 17.09 20.04 1.02
CA ARG A 366 16.05 19.57 1.94
C ARG A 366 15.94 20.53 3.13
N VAL A 367 14.71 20.85 3.53
CA VAL A 367 14.43 21.71 4.69
C VAL A 367 13.63 20.94 5.71
N THR A 368 14.18 20.81 6.92
CA THR A 368 13.48 20.21 8.06
C THR A 368 12.67 21.26 8.82
N THR A 369 11.83 20.81 9.74
CA THR A 369 11.15 21.71 10.68
C THR A 369 12.15 22.54 11.50
N LYS A 370 11.78 23.81 11.76
CA LYS A 370 12.51 24.71 12.66
C LYS A 370 11.97 24.65 14.10
N ASN A 371 10.85 23.96 14.33
CA ASN A 371 10.26 23.87 15.66
C ASN A 371 11.15 22.96 16.54
N PRO A 372 11.67 23.44 17.67
CA PRO A 372 12.59 22.67 18.51
C PRO A 372 11.91 21.44 19.13
N VAL A 373 10.63 21.52 19.51
CA VAL A 373 9.89 20.40 20.10
C VAL A 373 9.70 19.30 19.07
N GLU A 374 9.28 19.68 17.86
CA GLU A 374 9.10 18.75 16.75
C GLU A 374 10.42 18.07 16.37
N ARG A 375 11.52 18.84 16.31
CA ARG A 375 12.86 18.32 16.03
C ARG A 375 13.33 17.30 17.08
N MET A 376 13.09 17.57 18.37
CA MET A 376 13.39 16.61 19.44
C MET A 376 12.60 15.30 19.27
N SER A 377 11.31 15.39 18.94
CA SER A 377 10.46 14.22 18.71
C SER A 377 10.88 13.44 17.45
N ILE A 378 11.24 14.12 16.36
CA ILE A 378 11.80 13.50 15.16
C ILE A 378 13.09 12.74 15.51
N ASN A 379 14.00 13.36 16.25
CA ASN A 379 15.25 12.70 16.66
C ASN A 379 15.00 11.43 17.50
N LYS A 380 13.94 11.41 18.32
CA LYS A 380 13.54 10.19 19.05
C LYS A 380 13.11 9.08 18.09
N ILE A 381 12.28 9.40 17.09
CA ILE A 381 11.84 8.45 16.06
C ILE A 381 13.06 7.87 15.33
N LEU A 382 13.98 8.73 14.90
CA LEU A 382 15.20 8.30 14.20
C LEU A 382 16.09 7.41 15.07
N ALA A 383 16.25 7.75 16.35
CA ALA A 383 17.03 6.95 17.30
C ALA A 383 16.46 5.54 17.51
N ILE A 384 15.11 5.38 17.51
CA ILE A 384 14.48 4.05 17.56
C ILE A 384 14.89 3.24 16.32
N GLY A 385 14.80 3.83 15.13
CA GLY A 385 15.19 3.16 13.88
C GLY A 385 16.66 2.77 13.83
N GLU A 386 17.56 3.61 14.33
CA GLU A 386 19.00 3.30 14.42
C GLU A 386 19.29 2.14 15.37
N ASN A 387 18.62 2.09 16.52
CA ASN A 387 18.78 1.00 17.49
C ASN A 387 18.34 -0.34 16.90
N GLU A 388 17.20 -0.39 16.19
CA GLU A 388 16.74 -1.63 15.55
C GLU A 388 17.69 -2.13 14.47
N LYS A 389 18.30 -1.21 13.71
CA LYS A 389 19.31 -1.58 12.72
C LYS A 389 20.54 -2.21 13.38
N ARG A 390 20.97 -1.69 14.54
CA ARG A 390 22.08 -2.26 15.33
C ARG A 390 21.75 -3.65 15.87
N GLU A 391 20.58 -3.81 16.48
CA GLU A 391 20.14 -5.10 17.03
C GLU A 391 20.03 -6.20 15.96
N LYS A 392 19.58 -5.86 14.74
CA LYS A 392 19.57 -6.82 13.63
C LYS A 392 20.97 -7.23 13.18
N HIS A 393 21.92 -6.30 13.19
CA HIS A 393 23.31 -6.57 12.80
C HIS A 393 24.02 -7.48 13.82
N ASP A 394 23.82 -7.22 15.12
CA ASP A 394 24.45 -8.00 16.18
C ASP A 394 23.95 -9.46 16.22
N ASN A 395 22.68 -9.69 15.89
CA ASN A 395 22.08 -11.03 15.90
C ASN A 395 22.44 -11.88 14.67
N ASN A 396 22.74 -11.28 13.52
CA ASN A 396 22.98 -12.04 12.30
C ASN A 396 24.44 -12.47 12.10
N GLY A 397 25.42 -11.96 12.86
CA GLY A 397 26.83 -12.40 12.79
C GLY A 397 27.54 -12.18 11.44
N SER A 398 26.79 -11.83 10.38
CA SER A 398 27.28 -11.56 9.04
C SER A 398 27.85 -10.16 9.00
N ARG A 399 29.18 -10.11 8.93
CA ARG A 399 29.99 -8.93 8.62
C ARG A 399 29.86 -8.53 7.14
N GLU A 400 28.65 -8.67 6.58
CA GLU A 400 28.34 -8.28 5.22
C GLU A 400 28.39 -6.76 5.20
N GLY A 401 29.47 -6.26 4.60
CA GLY A 401 29.92 -4.89 4.73
C GLY A 401 28.78 -3.92 4.52
N MET A 402 28.81 -2.83 5.30
CA MET A 402 27.95 -1.65 5.26
C MET A 402 27.71 -1.21 3.81
N LEU A 403 26.80 -1.88 3.11
CA LEU A 403 26.33 -1.53 1.78
C LEU A 403 25.67 -0.17 2.00
N GLN A 404 26.34 0.88 1.54
CA GLN A 404 25.75 2.20 1.54
C GLN A 404 24.36 2.08 0.90
N PRO A 405 23.33 2.74 1.46
CA PRO A 405 22.00 2.71 0.86
C PRO A 405 22.15 3.06 -0.63
N SER A 406 21.83 2.10 -1.49
CA SER A 406 21.85 2.33 -2.93
C SER A 406 20.87 3.47 -3.18
N ARG A 407 21.35 4.58 -3.73
CA ARG A 407 20.50 5.74 -3.97
C ARG A 407 19.35 5.33 -4.88
N THR A 408 18.15 5.37 -4.36
CA THR A 408 16.95 5.05 -5.14
C THR A 408 16.54 6.30 -5.92
N GLN A 409 16.40 6.14 -7.23
CA GLN A 409 15.83 7.19 -8.06
C GLN A 409 14.33 7.32 -7.77
N ARG A 410 13.85 8.56 -7.62
CA ARG A 410 12.43 8.85 -7.43
C ARG A 410 12.03 10.12 -8.16
N VAL A 411 10.73 10.29 -8.33
CA VAL A 411 10.15 11.39 -9.09
C VAL A 411 9.33 12.30 -8.19
N LEU A 412 9.65 13.59 -8.19
CA LEU A 412 8.95 14.60 -7.40
C LEU A 412 8.09 15.50 -8.27
N VAL A 413 7.00 15.99 -7.70
CA VAL A 413 6.17 17.04 -8.30
C VAL A 413 6.92 18.38 -8.23
N ALA A 414 7.39 18.84 -9.38
CA ALA A 414 8.12 20.11 -9.52
C ALA A 414 7.17 21.32 -9.56
N SER A 415 6.01 21.17 -10.19
CA SER A 415 4.97 22.18 -10.31
C SER A 415 3.61 21.53 -10.48
N VAL A 416 2.60 22.10 -9.85
CA VAL A 416 1.23 21.60 -9.91
C VAL A 416 0.24 22.77 -9.99
N ARG A 417 -0.71 22.66 -10.91
CA ARG A 417 -1.87 23.55 -11.10
C ARG A 417 -3.03 22.70 -11.64
N GLY A 418 -4.26 23.23 -11.60
CA GLY A 418 -5.43 22.53 -12.14
C GLY A 418 -6.06 21.59 -11.11
N GLN A 419 -6.68 20.51 -11.59
CA GLN A 419 -7.38 19.54 -10.73
C GLN A 419 -6.41 18.88 -9.75
N ALA A 420 -5.20 18.51 -10.19
CA ALA A 420 -4.20 17.88 -9.34
C ALA A 420 -3.92 18.68 -8.05
N GLY A 421 -3.73 19.99 -8.19
CA GLY A 421 -3.49 20.88 -7.05
C GLY A 421 -4.72 21.08 -6.17
N LYS A 422 -5.92 21.10 -6.76
CA LYS A 422 -7.20 21.16 -6.02
C LYS A 422 -7.46 19.88 -5.22
N SER A 423 -6.98 18.74 -5.73
CA SER A 423 -7.06 17.44 -5.05
C SER A 423 -6.02 17.26 -3.95
N GLY A 424 -5.12 18.25 -3.74
CA GLY A 424 -4.18 18.26 -2.62
C GLY A 424 -2.74 17.92 -2.98
N ILE A 425 -2.44 17.53 -4.23
CA ILE A 425 -1.04 17.36 -4.67
C ILE A 425 -0.31 18.68 -4.52
N MET A 426 0.88 18.65 -3.94
CA MET A 426 1.75 19.80 -3.74
C MET A 426 3.11 19.63 -4.41
N LYS A 427 3.76 20.76 -4.65
CA LYS A 427 5.17 20.79 -5.04
C LYS A 427 6.03 20.14 -3.95
N GLY A 428 6.89 19.22 -4.37
CA GLY A 428 7.79 18.43 -3.54
C GLY A 428 7.24 17.05 -3.16
N ASP A 429 5.99 16.73 -3.48
CA ASP A 429 5.43 15.40 -3.23
C ASP A 429 6.09 14.37 -4.13
N VAL A 430 6.32 13.16 -3.61
CA VAL A 430 6.99 12.06 -4.31
C VAL A 430 5.93 11.18 -4.97
N VAL A 431 6.01 10.94 -6.27
CA VAL A 431 5.12 10.00 -6.96
C VAL A 431 5.60 8.58 -6.70
N THR A 432 4.72 7.74 -6.15
CA THR A 432 5.08 6.40 -5.67
C THR A 432 4.31 5.30 -6.38
N HIS A 433 3.04 5.54 -6.70
CA HIS A 433 2.21 4.58 -7.43
C HIS A 433 1.40 5.28 -8.51
N VAL A 434 1.16 4.58 -9.61
CA VAL A 434 0.25 5.00 -10.68
C VAL A 434 -0.67 3.83 -11.01
N ASN A 435 -1.98 4.08 -11.02
CA ASN A 435 -3.02 3.06 -11.24
C ASN A 435 -2.93 1.85 -10.30
N GLY A 436 -2.41 2.05 -9.09
CA GLY A 436 -2.27 1.01 -8.06
C GLY A 436 -0.95 0.25 -8.11
N GLU A 437 -0.15 0.42 -9.16
CA GLU A 437 1.16 -0.21 -9.31
C GLU A 437 2.28 0.70 -8.82
N VAL A 438 3.32 0.12 -8.23
CA VAL A 438 4.52 0.86 -7.82
C VAL A 438 5.19 1.43 -9.06
N PHE A 439 5.40 2.75 -9.07
CA PHE A 439 6.09 3.42 -10.16
C PHE A 439 7.60 3.37 -9.94
N ILE A 440 8.32 2.70 -10.85
CA ILE A 440 9.77 2.66 -10.89
C ILE A 440 10.23 3.29 -12.20
N GLY A 441 10.88 4.45 -12.12
CA GLY A 441 11.34 5.17 -13.29
C GLY A 441 11.78 6.59 -12.99
N ASP A 442 12.11 7.31 -14.05
CA ASP A 442 12.49 8.72 -14.01
C ASP A 442 11.30 9.64 -14.36
N ALA A 443 11.51 10.96 -14.28
CA ALA A 443 10.50 11.94 -14.57
C ALA A 443 10.04 11.89 -16.04
N ALA A 444 10.90 11.46 -16.97
CA ALA A 444 10.55 11.31 -18.38
C ALA A 444 9.64 10.10 -18.60
N ALA A 445 9.94 8.96 -17.97
CA ALA A 445 9.12 7.76 -17.99
C ALA A 445 7.74 8.02 -17.39
N LEU A 446 7.66 8.76 -16.27
CA LEU A 446 6.37 9.16 -15.69
C LEU A 446 5.57 10.06 -16.64
N ASN A 447 6.23 11.04 -17.27
CA ASN A 447 5.57 11.89 -18.26
C ASN A 447 5.03 11.07 -19.44
N ALA A 448 5.82 10.14 -19.97
CA ALA A 448 5.41 9.27 -21.07
C ALA A 448 4.21 8.40 -20.68
N LEU A 449 4.22 7.80 -19.48
CA LEU A 449 3.11 7.00 -18.96
C LEU A 449 1.80 7.80 -18.91
N LEU A 450 1.84 9.04 -18.39
CA LEU A 450 0.67 9.91 -18.30
C LEU A 450 0.18 10.39 -19.68
N VAL A 451 1.10 10.65 -20.60
CA VAL A 451 0.77 10.96 -22.00
C VAL A 451 0.08 9.78 -22.67
N ASN A 452 0.65 8.58 -22.58
CA ASN A 452 0.08 7.37 -23.15
C ASN A 452 -1.32 7.10 -22.60
N SER A 453 -1.52 7.29 -21.29
CA SER A 453 -2.83 7.15 -20.66
C SER A 453 -3.88 8.09 -21.28
N TYR A 454 -3.50 9.33 -21.63
CA TYR A 454 -4.38 10.25 -22.35
C TYR A 454 -4.61 9.84 -23.80
N GLU A 455 -3.58 9.37 -24.51
CA GLU A 455 -3.71 8.96 -25.91
C GLU A 455 -4.60 7.71 -26.07
N GLU A 456 -4.52 6.78 -25.13
CA GLU A 456 -5.31 5.54 -25.14
C GLU A 456 -6.75 5.76 -24.67
N GLN A 457 -6.96 6.55 -23.60
CA GLN A 457 -8.28 6.68 -22.96
C GLN A 457 -9.06 7.94 -23.41
N GLY A 458 -8.41 8.89 -24.10
CA GLY A 458 -9.02 10.16 -24.47
C GLY A 458 -9.25 11.10 -23.28
N LYS A 459 -10.24 12.00 -23.38
CA LYS A 459 -10.53 13.04 -22.35
C LYS A 459 -11.31 12.52 -21.14
N GLU A 460 -12.10 11.48 -21.33
CA GLU A 460 -12.96 10.88 -20.29
C GLU A 460 -12.23 9.82 -19.45
N GLY A 461 -10.98 9.51 -19.82
CA GLY A 461 -10.12 8.61 -19.07
C GLY A 461 -9.77 9.15 -17.68
N VAL A 462 -9.28 8.25 -16.82
CA VAL A 462 -8.82 8.59 -15.47
C VAL A 462 -7.51 7.90 -15.15
N VAL A 463 -6.68 8.59 -14.37
CA VAL A 463 -5.43 8.05 -13.82
C VAL A 463 -5.44 8.25 -12.32
N MET A 464 -5.16 7.18 -11.58
CA MET A 464 -4.96 7.26 -10.14
C MET A 464 -3.47 7.47 -9.86
N ILE A 465 -3.14 8.47 -9.05
CA ILE A 465 -1.76 8.76 -8.63
C ILE A 465 -1.73 8.74 -7.10
N VAL A 466 -0.80 7.96 -6.54
CA VAL A 466 -0.50 7.98 -5.11
C VAL A 466 0.86 8.63 -4.89
N VAL A 467 0.86 9.67 -4.05
CA VAL A 467 2.07 10.39 -3.65
C VAL A 467 2.43 10.12 -2.19
N ASN A 468 3.73 10.19 -1.87
CA ASN A 468 4.33 10.06 -0.55
C ASN A 468 4.06 8.72 0.17
N ALA A 469 3.74 7.64 -0.56
CA ALA A 469 3.67 6.28 -0.02
C ALA A 469 5.00 5.52 -0.20
N GLU A 470 6.12 6.18 0.10
CA GLU A 470 7.47 5.64 -0.08
C GLU A 470 7.99 4.98 1.22
N GLU A 471 9.05 4.19 1.10
CA GLU A 471 9.62 3.42 2.21
C GLU A 471 10.00 4.28 3.43
N CYS A 472 10.63 5.45 3.23
CA CYS A 472 10.97 6.32 4.36
C CYS A 472 9.73 6.81 5.11
N THR A 473 8.62 7.05 4.42
CA THR A 473 7.37 7.52 5.03
C THR A 473 6.67 6.39 5.78
N ALA A 474 6.60 5.19 5.19
CA ALA A 474 6.04 4.00 5.83
C ALA A 474 6.80 3.66 7.11
N GLU A 475 8.12 3.64 7.04
CA GLU A 475 8.99 3.36 8.18
C GLU A 475 8.91 4.45 9.25
N ALA A 476 8.87 5.74 8.86
CA ALA A 476 8.66 6.84 9.79
C ALA A 476 7.35 6.69 10.57
N LEU A 477 6.25 6.28 9.92
CA LEU A 477 4.96 6.08 10.57
C LEU A 477 4.94 4.84 11.48
N ARG A 478 5.61 3.75 11.09
CA ARG A 478 5.80 2.57 11.95
C ARG A 478 6.60 2.89 13.21
N LEU A 479 7.69 3.64 13.08
CA LEU A 479 8.49 4.05 14.23
C LEU A 479 7.73 5.05 15.11
N ARG A 480 6.98 5.97 14.50
CA ARG A 480 6.13 6.93 15.20
C ARG A 480 5.08 6.26 16.08
N SER A 481 4.44 5.18 15.62
CA SER A 481 3.41 4.48 16.40
C SER A 481 3.97 3.86 17.70
N ARG A 482 5.29 3.73 17.81
CA ARG A 482 5.97 3.17 18.99
C ARG A 482 6.46 4.22 19.98
N VAL A 483 6.43 5.50 19.60
CA VAL A 483 6.75 6.60 20.51
C VAL A 483 5.59 6.77 21.49
N ARG A 484 5.68 6.14 22.66
CA ARG A 484 4.67 6.29 23.72
C ARG A 484 4.78 7.63 24.44
#